data_AF-A0A6V8NHD0-F1
#
_entry.id   AF-A0A6V8NHD0-F1
#
_cell.length_a   1.000
_cell.length_b   1.000
_cell.length_c   1.000
_cell.angle_alpha   90.00
_cell.angle_beta   90.00
_cell.angle_gamma   90.00
#
_symmetry.space_group_name_H-M   'P 1'
#
loop_
_entity.id
_entity.type
_entity.pdbx_description
1 polymer ?
#
loop_
_entity_poly.entity_id
_entity_poly.type
_entity_poly.pdbx_seq_one_letter_code
_entity_poly.pdbx_strand_id
1 'polypeptide(L)'
;MTNIDHKFLTKIAQQYYQEGKTQEKIAKKFHISRPTVSRLLSKAKEEGIVTIAIKNLAEDALVMEKDLEDRGKLREAILVSSKSDPVQNLRSVAEAAALFLDRILKDGDLVGVSWGVALREVANSLRPSRKVKIKVVPLTGGVGQTMVGIHANSIATKIAEEYGGTAYLLHAPAIVDNREIRDVIIKESRTKEILEMGKQVDVALVGIGFPNSKSTMVRTGYFSLEDIRRVKEAGGVGDICARFFDQEGGKVITALARFFQFLKLTV
;
A
#
# COMPACT_ATOMS: atom_id res chain seq x y z
N MET A 1 30.22 11.24 43.59
CA MET A 1 29.20 11.33 42.52
C MET A 1 27.88 10.91 43.14
N THR A 2 26.96 11.85 43.29
CA THR A 2 26.07 11.95 44.46
C THR A 2 24.66 11.43 44.15
N ASN A 3 24.11 10.68 45.11
CA ASN A 3 22.77 10.06 45.21
C ASN A 3 21.55 11.00 44.96
N ILE A 4 21.80 12.26 44.56
CA ILE A 4 20.83 13.34 44.39
C ILE A 4 20.30 13.42 42.95
N ASP A 5 20.99 12.86 41.95
CA ASP A 5 20.55 12.86 40.53
C ASP A 5 19.51 11.76 40.24
N HIS A 6 19.77 10.52 40.67
CA HIS A 6 18.85 9.38 40.45
C HIS A 6 17.47 9.60 41.09
N LYS A 7 17.41 10.12 42.33
CA LYS A 7 16.13 10.37 43.01
C LYS A 7 15.27 11.40 42.26
N PHE A 8 15.91 12.42 41.68
CA PHE A 8 15.21 13.43 40.90
C PHE A 8 14.76 12.87 39.53
N LEU A 9 15.63 12.13 38.84
CA LEU A 9 15.30 11.41 37.61
C LEU A 9 14.12 10.44 37.81
N THR A 10 14.13 9.64 38.88
CA THR A 10 13.03 8.73 39.25
C THR A 10 11.73 9.51 39.47
N LYS A 11 11.77 10.63 40.18
CA LYS A 11 10.57 11.44 40.47
C LYS A 11 9.96 12.05 39.20
N ILE A 12 10.81 12.51 38.28
CA ILE A 12 10.38 13.00 36.96
C ILE A 12 9.79 11.85 36.12
N ALA A 13 10.44 10.70 36.10
CA ALA A 13 9.97 9.51 35.39
C ALA A 13 8.61 9.01 35.92
N GLN A 14 8.41 8.93 37.23
CA GLN A 14 7.13 8.52 37.84
C GLN A 14 5.99 9.47 37.47
N GLN A 15 6.21 10.79 37.53
CA GLN A 15 5.20 11.78 37.13
C GLN A 15 4.77 11.60 35.66
N TYR A 16 5.71 11.23 34.78
CA TYR A 16 5.44 11.06 33.36
C TYR A 16 4.82 9.69 33.04
N TYR A 17 5.50 8.60 33.41
CA TYR A 17 5.15 7.24 33.01
C TYR A 17 4.09 6.57 33.90
N GLN A 18 4.02 6.90 35.20
CA GLN A 18 3.03 6.31 36.12
C GLN A 18 1.83 7.23 36.32
N GLU A 19 2.04 8.54 36.46
CA GLU A 19 0.96 9.51 36.71
C GLU A 19 0.41 10.15 35.42
N GLY A 20 0.98 9.87 34.24
CA GLY A 20 0.48 10.34 32.94
C GLY A 20 0.55 11.85 32.71
N LYS A 21 1.43 12.58 33.42
CA LYS A 21 1.54 14.04 33.28
C LYS A 21 2.29 14.43 32.02
N THR A 22 1.83 15.51 31.37
CA THR A 22 2.58 16.10 30.26
C THR A 22 3.90 16.71 30.73
N GLN A 23 4.90 16.74 29.84
CA GLN A 23 6.19 17.37 30.16
C GLN A 23 6.04 18.84 30.59
N GLU A 24 5.04 19.56 30.08
CA GLU A 24 4.71 20.94 30.48
C GLU A 24 4.19 21.04 31.92
N LYS A 25 3.33 20.11 32.35
CA LYS A 25 2.86 20.06 33.75
C LYS A 25 4.01 19.75 34.71
N ILE A 26 4.91 18.86 34.32
CA ILE A 26 6.10 18.49 35.09
C ILE A 26 7.06 19.69 35.18
N ALA A 27 7.33 20.34 34.04
CA ALA A 27 8.18 21.53 33.95
C ALA A 27 7.71 22.64 34.90
N LYS A 28 6.41 22.97 34.87
CA LYS A 28 5.80 23.96 35.79
C LYS A 28 5.95 23.56 37.26
N LYS A 29 5.71 22.29 37.61
CA LYS A 29 5.77 21.80 39.00
C LYS A 29 7.17 21.90 39.60
N PHE A 30 8.21 21.65 38.80
CA PHE A 30 9.60 21.63 39.28
C PHE A 30 10.39 22.89 38.91
N HIS A 31 9.72 23.93 38.37
CA HIS A 31 10.34 25.18 37.94
C HIS A 31 11.54 24.98 36.99
N ILE A 32 11.41 24.04 36.04
CA ILE A 32 12.41 23.75 35.00
C ILE A 32 11.79 23.87 33.62
N SER A 33 12.62 23.94 32.57
CA SER A 33 12.12 24.03 31.19
C SER A 33 11.60 22.68 30.67
N ARG A 34 10.66 22.70 29.73
CA ARG A 34 10.18 21.48 29.03
C ARG A 34 11.33 20.70 28.35
N PRO A 35 12.29 21.34 27.65
CA PRO A 35 13.48 20.64 27.15
C PRO A 35 14.29 19.96 28.25
N THR A 36 14.42 20.58 29.44
CA THR A 36 15.09 19.96 30.60
C THR A 36 14.36 18.69 31.04
N VAL A 37 13.02 18.71 31.11
CA VAL A 37 12.22 17.51 31.42
C VAL A 37 12.46 16.41 30.39
N SER A 38 12.45 16.74 29.08
CA SER A 38 12.72 15.76 28.03
C SER A 38 14.10 15.12 28.17
N ARG A 39 15.14 15.93 28.44
CA ARG A 39 16.50 15.45 28.65
C ARG A 39 16.62 14.55 29.89
N LEU A 40 15.95 14.90 30.98
CA LEU A 40 15.92 14.08 32.20
C LEU A 40 15.20 12.75 31.98
N LEU A 41 14.12 12.72 31.20
CA LEU A 41 13.44 11.47 30.83
C LEU A 41 14.32 10.57 29.94
N SER A 42 15.08 11.14 28.99
CA SER A 42 16.07 10.38 28.22
C SER A 42 17.17 9.82 29.11
N LYS A 43 17.75 10.65 29.99
CA LYS A 43 18.78 10.23 30.95
C LYS A 43 18.29 9.12 31.88
N ALA A 44 17.02 9.18 32.33
CA ALA A 44 16.43 8.13 33.15
C ALA A 44 16.32 6.78 32.41
N LYS A 45 16.15 6.78 31.08
CA LYS A 45 16.21 5.55 30.27
C LYS A 45 17.65 5.07 30.10
N GLU A 46 18.57 5.97 29.79
CA GLU A 46 20.01 5.66 29.62
C GLU A 46 20.62 5.04 30.88
N GLU A 47 20.27 5.56 32.06
CA GLU A 47 20.74 5.05 33.36
C GLU A 47 19.95 3.82 33.87
N GLY A 48 19.01 3.29 33.09
CA GLY A 48 18.21 2.11 33.47
C GLY A 48 17.19 2.35 34.59
N ILE A 49 16.95 3.61 35.00
CA ILE A 49 15.90 3.99 35.96
C ILE A 49 14.51 3.70 35.36
N VAL A 50 14.38 3.80 34.04
CA VAL A 50 13.17 3.48 33.29
C VAL A 50 13.47 2.37 32.28
N THR A 51 12.83 1.22 32.49
CA THR A 51 12.77 0.14 31.51
C THR A 51 11.37 0.11 30.90
N ILE A 52 11.28 0.19 29.58
CA ILE A 52 10.02 0.05 28.86
C ILE A 52 9.94 -1.39 28.35
N ALA A 53 9.01 -2.16 28.90
CA ALA A 53 8.66 -3.48 28.39
C ALA A 53 7.39 -3.37 27.54
N ILE A 54 7.48 -3.74 26.27
CA ILE A 54 6.32 -3.87 25.38
C ILE A 54 5.98 -5.35 25.33
N LYS A 55 4.81 -5.74 25.85
CA LYS A 55 4.34 -7.12 25.75
C LYS A 55 3.90 -7.37 24.31
N ASN A 56 4.78 -8.02 23.55
CA ASN A 56 4.55 -8.32 22.15
C ASN A 56 3.80 -9.66 22.02
N LEU A 57 2.51 -9.62 21.69
CA LEU A 57 1.69 -10.83 21.52
C LEU A 57 1.86 -11.47 20.12
N ALA A 58 2.66 -10.86 19.24
CA ALA A 58 2.90 -11.29 17.87
C ALA A 58 4.39 -11.13 17.50
N GLU A 59 5.28 -11.53 18.42
CA GLU A 59 6.73 -11.27 18.33
C GLU A 59 7.34 -11.72 16.99
N ASP A 60 7.04 -12.94 16.55
CA ASP A 60 7.56 -13.48 15.29
C ASP A 60 7.11 -12.68 14.07
N ALA A 61 5.84 -12.23 14.04
CA ALA A 61 5.30 -11.48 12.91
C ALA A 61 5.97 -10.11 12.79
N LEU A 62 6.12 -9.37 13.90
CA LEU A 62 6.74 -8.05 13.89
C LEU A 62 8.22 -8.09 13.55
N VAL A 63 8.93 -9.16 13.96
CA VAL A 63 10.32 -9.37 13.55
C VAL A 63 10.43 -9.60 12.04
N MET A 64 9.53 -10.41 11.46
CA MET A 64 9.51 -10.66 10.02
C MET A 64 9.05 -9.43 9.21
N GLU A 65 8.07 -8.68 9.69
CA GLU A 65 7.64 -7.41 9.07
C GLU A 65 8.82 -6.43 9.01
N LYS A 66 9.55 -6.29 10.12
CA LYS A 66 10.76 -5.45 10.18
C LYS A 66 11.84 -5.90 9.21
N ASP A 67 12.13 -7.21 9.11
CA ASP A 67 13.10 -7.73 8.14
C ASP A 67 12.69 -7.39 6.69
N LEU A 68 11.39 -7.52 6.37
CA LEU A 68 10.86 -7.17 5.06
C LEU A 68 10.95 -5.66 4.78
N GLU A 69 10.67 -4.83 5.78
CA GLU A 69 10.82 -3.37 5.69
C GLU A 69 12.26 -2.97 5.42
N ASP A 70 13.20 -3.51 6.19
CA ASP A 70 14.62 -3.17 6.08
C ASP A 70 15.21 -3.65 4.74
N ARG A 71 14.91 -4.88 4.32
CA ARG A 71 15.42 -5.46 3.06
C ARG A 71 14.76 -4.86 1.82
N GLY A 72 13.44 -4.65 1.88
CA GLY A 72 12.65 -4.08 0.79
C GLY A 72 12.64 -2.56 0.74
N LYS A 73 13.25 -1.89 1.74
CA LYS A 73 13.16 -0.43 1.96
C LYS A 73 11.70 0.06 1.96
N LEU A 74 10.82 -0.74 2.57
CA LEU A 74 9.40 -0.43 2.65
C LEU A 74 9.14 0.53 3.80
N ARG A 75 8.10 1.36 3.66
CA ARG A 75 7.64 2.21 4.77
C ARG A 75 6.96 1.40 5.86
N GLU A 76 6.30 0.32 5.47
CA GLU A 76 5.59 -0.60 6.36
C GLU A 76 5.34 -1.93 5.65
N ALA A 77 5.46 -3.03 6.37
CA ALA A 77 5.03 -4.37 5.96
C ALA A 77 3.97 -4.89 6.93
N ILE A 78 2.97 -5.59 6.40
CA ILE A 78 1.92 -6.23 7.20
C ILE A 78 1.85 -7.70 6.81
N LEU A 79 2.12 -8.57 7.79
CA LEU A 79 2.00 -10.01 7.66
C LEU A 79 0.68 -10.49 8.26
N VAL A 80 0.00 -11.35 7.52
CA VAL A 80 -1.21 -12.02 7.99
C VAL A 80 -0.93 -13.48 8.24
N SER A 81 -1.56 -14.05 9.26
CA SER A 81 -1.42 -15.47 9.56
C SER A 81 -1.90 -16.31 8.37
N SER A 82 -1.02 -17.20 7.90
CA SER A 82 -1.34 -18.15 6.85
C SER A 82 -2.21 -19.28 7.41
N LYS A 83 -3.29 -19.58 6.71
CA LYS A 83 -4.18 -20.73 6.89
C LYS A 83 -3.94 -21.73 5.75
N SER A 84 -4.47 -22.95 5.90
CA SER A 84 -4.36 -23.99 4.87
C SER A 84 -5.13 -23.66 3.58
N ASP A 85 -6.12 -22.76 3.65
CA ASP A 85 -6.99 -22.39 2.54
C ASP A 85 -6.51 -21.09 1.85
N PRO A 86 -6.08 -21.15 0.58
CA PRO A 86 -5.65 -19.97 -0.17
C PRO A 86 -6.71 -18.86 -0.28
N VAL A 87 -7.99 -19.22 -0.30
CA VAL A 87 -9.08 -18.23 -0.38
C VAL A 87 -9.16 -17.44 0.93
N GLN A 88 -9.02 -18.12 2.06
CA GLN A 88 -8.96 -17.45 3.36
C GLN A 88 -7.70 -16.62 3.51
N ASN A 89 -6.55 -17.06 2.98
CA ASN A 89 -5.32 -16.27 2.99
C ASN A 89 -5.51 -14.96 2.24
N LEU A 90 -6.10 -15.02 1.04
CA LEU A 90 -6.41 -13.83 0.25
C LEU A 90 -7.34 -12.88 1.01
N ARG A 91 -8.34 -13.43 1.71
CA ARG A 91 -9.27 -12.65 2.52
C ARG A 91 -8.58 -11.96 3.69
N SER A 92 -7.69 -12.65 4.42
CA SER A 92 -6.90 -12.06 5.50
C SER A 92 -6.04 -10.91 4.99
N VAL A 93 -5.35 -11.08 3.85
CA VAL A 93 -4.57 -10.01 3.20
C VAL A 93 -5.47 -8.83 2.83
N ALA A 94 -6.66 -9.11 2.27
CA ALA A 94 -7.61 -8.07 1.88
C ALA A 94 -8.14 -7.27 3.08
N GLU A 95 -8.43 -7.93 4.20
CA GLU A 95 -8.86 -7.30 5.45
C GLU A 95 -7.74 -6.44 6.04
N ALA A 96 -6.50 -6.94 6.07
CA ALA A 96 -5.34 -6.17 6.53
C ALA A 96 -5.09 -4.93 5.66
N ALA A 97 -5.16 -5.06 4.33
CA ALA A 97 -5.03 -3.94 3.41
C ALA A 97 -6.18 -2.93 3.55
N ALA A 98 -7.41 -3.39 3.79
CA ALA A 98 -8.55 -2.50 4.04
C ALA A 98 -8.35 -1.65 5.32
N LEU A 99 -7.87 -2.26 6.41
CA LEU A 99 -7.52 -1.56 7.65
C LEU A 99 -6.37 -0.57 7.44
N PHE A 100 -5.37 -0.96 6.66
CA PHE A 100 -4.26 -0.09 6.30
C PHE A 100 -4.76 1.16 5.56
N LEU A 101 -5.64 0.99 4.56
CA LEU A 101 -6.24 2.10 3.81
C LEU A 101 -7.04 3.04 4.71
N ASP A 102 -7.87 2.51 5.63
CA ASP A 102 -8.67 3.34 6.55
C ASP A 102 -7.76 4.21 7.45
N ARG A 103 -6.59 3.69 7.81
CA ARG A 103 -5.61 4.42 8.63
C ARG A 103 -4.86 5.51 7.85
N ILE A 104 -4.55 5.29 6.57
CA ILE A 104 -3.69 6.22 5.82
C ILE A 104 -4.44 7.26 4.99
N LEU A 105 -5.66 6.95 4.53
CA LEU A 105 -6.41 7.81 3.61
C LEU A 105 -6.94 9.06 4.30
N LYS A 106 -6.90 10.18 3.56
CA LYS A 106 -7.30 11.52 3.99
C LYS A 106 -8.24 12.16 2.98
N ASP A 107 -8.99 13.16 3.44
CA ASP A 107 -9.91 13.90 2.59
C ASP A 107 -9.15 14.55 1.43
N GLY A 108 -9.66 14.36 0.21
CA GLY A 108 -9.06 14.90 -1.01
C GLY A 108 -8.04 13.99 -1.69
N ASP A 109 -7.60 12.88 -1.07
CA ASP A 109 -6.63 11.96 -1.69
C ASP A 109 -7.15 11.43 -3.04
N LEU A 110 -6.24 11.38 -4.02
CA LEU A 110 -6.44 10.71 -5.30
C LEU A 110 -5.85 9.30 -5.25
N VAL A 111 -6.73 8.30 -5.20
CA VAL A 111 -6.37 6.88 -5.12
C VAL A 111 -6.35 6.25 -6.51
N GLY A 112 -5.20 5.77 -6.94
CA GLY A 112 -5.05 4.92 -8.12
C GLY A 112 -5.32 3.47 -7.78
N VAL A 113 -6.12 2.75 -8.58
CA VAL A 113 -6.34 1.31 -8.39
C VAL A 113 -6.10 0.52 -9.66
N SER A 114 -5.39 -0.61 -9.53
CA SER A 114 -5.24 -1.57 -10.62
C SER A 114 -6.44 -2.51 -10.70
N TRP A 115 -6.23 -3.75 -11.16
CA TRP A 115 -7.26 -4.75 -11.36
C TRP A 115 -6.90 -6.08 -10.69
N GLY A 116 -7.83 -7.03 -10.70
CA GLY A 116 -7.59 -8.41 -10.29
C GLY A 116 -8.33 -8.84 -9.02
N VAL A 117 -8.25 -10.14 -8.73
CA VAL A 117 -9.00 -10.80 -7.65
C VAL A 117 -8.64 -10.21 -6.29
N ALA A 118 -7.34 -10.03 -6.00
CA ALA A 118 -6.89 -9.50 -4.72
C ALA A 118 -7.48 -8.11 -4.42
N LEU A 119 -7.43 -7.20 -5.40
CA LEU A 119 -7.93 -5.84 -5.23
C LEU A 119 -9.46 -5.77 -5.13
N ARG A 120 -10.17 -6.68 -5.82
CA ARG A 120 -11.60 -6.85 -5.61
C ARG A 120 -11.91 -7.29 -4.17
N GLU A 121 -11.16 -8.25 -3.64
CA GLU A 121 -11.34 -8.68 -2.24
C GLU A 121 -11.04 -7.53 -1.26
N VAL A 122 -10.00 -6.72 -1.51
CA VAL A 122 -9.73 -5.50 -0.70
C VAL A 122 -10.94 -4.58 -0.71
N ALA A 123 -11.47 -4.26 -1.89
CA ALA A 123 -12.62 -3.37 -2.02
C ALA A 123 -13.88 -3.93 -1.33
N ASN A 124 -14.07 -5.24 -1.30
CA ASN A 124 -15.16 -5.90 -0.59
C ASN A 124 -14.97 -5.91 0.94
N SER A 125 -13.72 -5.89 1.42
CA SER A 125 -13.37 -5.89 2.84
C SER A 125 -13.34 -4.50 3.47
N LEU A 126 -13.43 -3.44 2.69
CA LEU A 126 -13.48 -2.06 3.21
C LEU A 126 -14.64 -1.86 4.18
N ARG A 127 -14.33 -1.39 5.39
CA ARG A 127 -15.30 -0.94 6.40
C ARG A 127 -14.78 0.37 7.01
N PRO A 128 -14.86 1.49 6.27
CA PRO A 128 -14.24 2.73 6.72
C PRO A 128 -14.82 3.19 8.07
N SER A 129 -13.94 3.53 9.02
CA SER A 129 -14.36 4.05 10.33
C SER A 129 -14.99 5.44 10.24
N ARG A 130 -14.69 6.16 9.14
CA ARG A 130 -15.24 7.46 8.78
C ARG A 130 -15.38 7.57 7.26
N LYS A 131 -16.29 8.44 6.81
CA LYS A 131 -16.33 8.84 5.40
C LYS A 131 -15.17 9.79 5.13
N VAL A 132 -14.41 9.50 4.08
CA VAL A 132 -13.28 10.28 3.61
C VAL A 132 -13.53 10.58 2.15
N LYS A 133 -13.64 11.85 1.78
CA LYS A 133 -13.98 12.27 0.41
C LYS A 133 -12.77 12.12 -0.52
N ILE A 134 -12.50 10.90 -0.91
CA ILE A 134 -11.43 10.54 -1.85
C ILE A 134 -11.93 10.59 -3.30
N LYS A 135 -10.99 10.69 -4.24
CA LYS A 135 -11.21 10.42 -5.66
C LYS A 135 -10.52 9.11 -6.01
N VAL A 136 -11.17 8.25 -6.79
CA VAL A 136 -10.59 6.95 -7.18
C VAL A 136 -10.49 6.88 -8.70
N VAL A 137 -9.32 6.50 -9.22
CA VAL A 137 -9.03 6.44 -10.66
C VAL A 137 -8.38 5.09 -11.02
N PRO A 138 -8.77 4.45 -12.13
CA PRO A 138 -8.12 3.23 -12.60
C PRO A 138 -6.70 3.51 -13.12
N LEU A 139 -5.78 2.60 -12.82
CA LEU A 139 -4.39 2.62 -13.27
C LEU A 139 -4.14 1.70 -14.48
N THR A 140 -5.21 1.07 -15.00
CA THR A 140 -5.19 0.18 -16.16
C THR A 140 -6.51 0.30 -16.92
N GLY A 141 -6.47 0.15 -18.24
CA GLY A 141 -7.67 0.03 -19.08
C GLY A 141 -8.54 -1.18 -18.73
N GLY A 142 -9.66 -1.32 -19.45
CA GLY A 142 -10.52 -2.50 -19.37
C GLY A 142 -9.77 -3.78 -19.74
N VAL A 143 -9.96 -4.83 -18.94
CA VAL A 143 -9.24 -6.11 -19.03
C VAL A 143 -10.19 -7.26 -19.33
N GLY A 144 -10.06 -7.87 -20.51
CA GLY A 144 -10.90 -9.00 -20.94
C GLY A 144 -12.39 -8.64 -21.06
N GLN A 145 -13.20 -9.64 -21.42
CA GLN A 145 -14.66 -9.49 -21.55
C GLN A 145 -15.46 -10.20 -20.46
N THR A 146 -14.79 -10.90 -19.55
CA THR A 146 -15.40 -11.70 -18.49
C THR A 146 -14.94 -11.23 -17.10
N MET A 147 -15.66 -11.65 -16.05
CA MET A 147 -15.36 -11.32 -14.66
C MET A 147 -15.30 -9.81 -14.37
N VAL A 148 -16.35 -9.05 -14.75
CA VAL A 148 -16.43 -7.58 -14.60
C VAL A 148 -16.00 -7.09 -13.20
N GLY A 149 -16.33 -7.83 -12.13
CA GLY A 149 -15.98 -7.44 -10.77
C GLY A 149 -14.48 -7.35 -10.46
N ILE A 150 -13.58 -7.86 -11.31
CA ILE A 150 -12.13 -7.69 -11.14
C ILE A 150 -11.55 -6.56 -12.00
N HIS A 151 -12.37 -5.83 -12.75
CA HIS A 151 -11.94 -4.72 -13.60
C HIS A 151 -11.62 -3.49 -12.75
N ALA A 152 -10.60 -2.71 -13.15
CA ALA A 152 -10.18 -1.53 -12.41
C ALA A 152 -11.32 -0.50 -12.21
N ASN A 153 -12.17 -0.30 -13.23
CA ASN A 153 -13.34 0.56 -13.12
C ASN A 153 -14.32 0.08 -12.03
N SER A 154 -14.63 -1.22 -11.98
CA SER A 154 -15.53 -1.78 -10.96
C SER A 154 -14.96 -1.67 -9.55
N ILE A 155 -13.65 -1.92 -9.41
CA ILE A 155 -12.95 -1.77 -8.13
C ILE A 155 -12.92 -0.30 -7.71
N ALA A 156 -12.63 0.63 -8.63
CA ALA A 156 -12.61 2.07 -8.36
C ALA A 156 -13.97 2.58 -7.87
N THR A 157 -15.05 2.19 -8.55
CA THR A 157 -16.42 2.50 -8.13
C THR A 157 -16.70 1.97 -6.73
N LYS A 158 -16.37 0.71 -6.46
CA LYS A 158 -16.62 0.09 -5.15
C LYS A 158 -15.88 0.82 -4.02
N ILE A 159 -14.60 1.13 -4.22
CA ILE A 159 -13.80 1.86 -3.21
C ILE A 159 -14.41 3.26 -2.98
N ALA A 160 -14.77 3.98 -4.04
CA ALA A 160 -15.39 5.30 -3.91
C ALA A 160 -16.70 5.24 -3.13
N GLU A 161 -17.57 4.26 -3.39
CA GLU A 161 -18.83 4.07 -2.66
C GLU A 161 -18.61 3.83 -1.16
N GLU A 162 -17.67 2.95 -0.80
CA GLU A 162 -17.37 2.62 0.60
C GLU A 162 -16.91 3.85 1.38
N TYR A 163 -16.09 4.70 0.77
CA TYR A 163 -15.61 5.94 1.41
C TYR A 163 -16.54 7.15 1.25
N GLY A 164 -17.57 7.07 0.38
CA GLY A 164 -18.43 8.20 0.02
C GLY A 164 -17.72 9.23 -0.87
N GLY A 165 -16.73 8.78 -1.65
CA GLY A 165 -15.94 9.56 -2.59
C GLY A 165 -16.49 9.54 -4.02
N THR A 166 -15.63 9.80 -4.99
CA THR A 166 -15.98 9.83 -6.43
C THR A 166 -15.07 8.92 -7.23
N ALA A 167 -15.65 8.05 -8.04
CA ALA A 167 -14.90 7.24 -9.00
C ALA A 167 -14.87 7.91 -10.38
N TYR A 168 -13.69 7.92 -10.99
CA TYR A 168 -13.48 8.28 -12.38
C TYR A 168 -13.23 7.01 -13.17
N LEU A 169 -13.79 6.91 -14.36
CA LEU A 169 -13.74 5.69 -15.16
C LEU A 169 -12.90 5.90 -16.41
N LEU A 170 -12.13 4.87 -16.75
CA LEU A 170 -11.35 4.83 -17.97
C LEU A 170 -12.08 3.95 -19.00
N HIS A 171 -12.58 4.58 -20.05
CA HIS A 171 -13.25 3.91 -21.16
C HIS A 171 -12.28 3.62 -22.30
N ALA A 172 -11.14 3.01 -21.96
CA ALA A 172 -10.14 2.56 -22.90
C ALA A 172 -9.74 1.10 -22.62
N PRO A 173 -9.47 0.29 -23.64
CA PRO A 173 -8.94 -1.06 -23.44
C PRO A 173 -7.54 -0.99 -22.82
N ALA A 174 -7.13 -2.04 -22.09
CA ALA A 174 -5.78 -2.08 -21.53
C ALA A 174 -4.70 -2.44 -22.58
N ILE A 175 -5.06 -3.20 -23.63
CA ILE A 175 -4.22 -3.55 -24.80
C ILE A 175 -5.00 -3.26 -26.09
N VAL A 176 -4.30 -2.84 -27.14
CA VAL A 176 -4.83 -2.78 -28.51
C VAL A 176 -3.90 -3.47 -29.51
N ASP A 177 -4.43 -3.86 -30.66
CA ASP A 177 -3.67 -4.66 -31.64
C ASP A 177 -2.53 -3.90 -32.32
N ASN A 178 -2.62 -2.58 -32.44
CA ASN A 178 -1.57 -1.79 -33.06
C ASN A 178 -1.31 -0.47 -32.33
N ARG A 179 -0.15 0.11 -32.61
CA ARG A 179 0.37 1.31 -31.96
C ARG A 179 -0.42 2.56 -32.36
N GLU A 180 -0.90 2.61 -33.59
CA GLU A 180 -1.63 3.73 -34.15
C GLU A 180 -2.96 3.93 -33.42
N ILE A 181 -3.72 2.84 -33.17
CA ILE A 181 -4.96 2.85 -32.37
C ILE A 181 -4.67 3.35 -30.96
N ARG A 182 -3.58 2.88 -30.34
CA ARG A 182 -3.19 3.35 -29.01
C ARG A 182 -2.99 4.86 -29.02
N ASP A 183 -2.16 5.33 -29.95
CA ASP A 183 -1.73 6.72 -30.01
C ASP A 183 -2.92 7.66 -30.33
N VAL A 184 -3.97 7.18 -31.00
CA VAL A 184 -5.24 7.91 -31.18
C VAL A 184 -6.05 7.97 -29.88
N ILE A 185 -6.30 6.84 -29.22
CA ILE A 185 -7.13 6.79 -28.00
C ILE A 185 -6.49 7.58 -26.86
N ILE A 186 -5.16 7.56 -26.68
CA ILE A 186 -4.50 8.36 -25.62
C ILE A 186 -4.61 9.87 -25.84
N LYS A 187 -4.89 10.30 -27.08
CA LYS A 187 -5.07 11.72 -27.43
C LYS A 187 -6.52 12.18 -27.30
N GLU A 188 -7.47 11.24 -27.22
CA GLU A 188 -8.87 11.57 -26.94
C GLU A 188 -8.94 12.27 -25.57
N SER A 189 -9.67 13.39 -25.51
CA SER A 189 -9.54 14.36 -24.41
C SER A 189 -9.95 13.77 -23.06
N ARG A 190 -11.05 13.00 -23.01
CA ARG A 190 -11.53 12.39 -21.76
C ARG A 190 -10.59 11.30 -21.29
N THR A 191 -10.14 10.46 -22.21
CA THR A 191 -9.14 9.42 -21.92
C THR A 191 -7.90 10.06 -21.35
N LYS A 192 -7.33 11.06 -22.04
CA LYS A 192 -6.12 11.78 -21.63
C LYS A 192 -6.25 12.37 -20.22
N GLU A 193 -7.39 12.98 -19.88
CA GLU A 193 -7.63 13.51 -18.54
C GLU A 193 -7.48 12.44 -17.45
N ILE A 194 -8.12 11.28 -17.64
CA ILE A 194 -8.00 10.14 -16.73
C ILE A 194 -6.57 9.58 -16.70
N LEU A 195 -5.88 9.55 -17.85
CA LEU A 195 -4.46 9.16 -17.91
C LEU A 195 -3.58 10.09 -17.05
N GLU A 196 -3.81 11.40 -17.10
CA GLU A 196 -3.04 12.38 -16.33
C GLU A 196 -3.36 12.31 -14.83
N MET A 197 -4.62 12.08 -14.46
CA MET A 197 -5.00 11.82 -13.06
C MET A 197 -4.24 10.62 -12.48
N GLY A 198 -4.17 9.51 -13.22
CA GLY A 198 -3.45 8.31 -12.78
C GLY A 198 -1.96 8.51 -12.50
N LYS A 199 -1.33 9.56 -13.05
CA LYS A 199 0.08 9.91 -12.78
C LYS A 199 0.28 10.72 -11.51
N GLN A 200 -0.79 11.29 -10.96
CA GLN A 200 -0.77 12.22 -9.83
C GLN A 200 -1.40 11.60 -8.56
N VAL A 201 -1.53 10.27 -8.53
CA VAL A 201 -2.15 9.57 -7.41
C VAL A 201 -1.31 9.73 -6.14
N ASP A 202 -1.97 10.01 -5.02
CA ASP A 202 -1.35 10.09 -3.70
C ASP A 202 -1.12 8.69 -3.13
N VAL A 203 -2.02 7.75 -3.45
CA VAL A 203 -1.95 6.35 -3.03
C VAL A 203 -2.26 5.46 -4.24
N ALA A 204 -1.41 4.47 -4.49
CA ALA A 204 -1.63 3.46 -5.53
C ALA A 204 -1.89 2.09 -4.90
N LEU A 205 -3.09 1.54 -5.10
CA LEU A 205 -3.47 0.19 -4.72
C LEU A 205 -3.26 -0.75 -5.91
N VAL A 206 -2.20 -1.56 -5.84
CA VAL A 206 -1.78 -2.45 -6.93
C VAL A 206 -1.64 -3.89 -6.46
N GLY A 207 -1.91 -4.83 -7.36
CA GLY A 207 -1.55 -6.23 -7.17
C GLY A 207 -0.20 -6.52 -7.82
N ILE A 208 0.52 -7.51 -7.27
CA ILE A 208 1.72 -8.07 -7.88
C ILE A 208 1.32 -9.41 -8.49
N GLY A 209 1.47 -9.54 -9.80
CA GLY A 209 1.17 -10.76 -10.53
C GLY A 209 2.41 -11.60 -10.78
N PHE A 210 2.20 -12.90 -10.96
CA PHE A 210 3.23 -13.83 -11.41
C PHE A 210 2.82 -14.43 -12.77
N PRO A 211 3.63 -14.26 -13.83
CA PRO A 211 3.27 -14.69 -15.18
C PRO A 211 3.35 -16.22 -15.30
N ASN A 212 2.25 -16.91 -15.01
CA ASN A 212 2.12 -18.36 -15.20
C ASN A 212 0.82 -18.74 -15.89
N SER A 213 0.71 -20.02 -16.27
CA SER A 213 -0.46 -20.57 -16.99
C SER A 213 -1.77 -20.54 -16.19
N LYS A 214 -1.70 -20.39 -14.86
CA LYS A 214 -2.86 -20.29 -13.96
C LYS A 214 -3.20 -18.84 -13.58
N SER A 215 -2.43 -17.86 -14.07
CA SER A 215 -2.58 -16.46 -13.71
C SER A 215 -3.93 -15.92 -14.18
N THR A 216 -4.46 -14.95 -13.44
CA THR A 216 -5.69 -14.23 -13.81
C THR A 216 -5.60 -13.68 -15.23
N MET A 217 -4.42 -13.18 -15.61
CA MET A 217 -4.07 -12.70 -16.95
C MET A 217 -4.35 -13.70 -18.08
N VAL A 218 -4.00 -14.98 -17.89
CA VAL A 218 -4.30 -16.02 -18.87
C VAL A 218 -5.80 -16.38 -18.83
N ARG A 219 -6.37 -16.49 -17.63
CA ARG A 219 -7.78 -16.88 -17.44
C ARG A 219 -8.78 -15.88 -18.01
N THR A 220 -8.44 -14.59 -18.02
CA THR A 220 -9.27 -13.53 -18.59
C THR A 220 -9.04 -13.34 -20.10
N GLY A 221 -8.22 -14.20 -20.72
CA GLY A 221 -7.89 -14.12 -22.15
C GLY A 221 -7.01 -12.93 -22.53
N TYR A 222 -6.33 -12.33 -21.55
CA TYR A 222 -5.55 -11.11 -21.76
C TYR A 222 -4.15 -11.38 -22.30
N PHE A 223 -3.57 -12.52 -21.89
CA PHE A 223 -2.33 -13.06 -22.47
C PHE A 223 -2.52 -14.49 -22.91
N SER A 224 -1.95 -14.83 -24.06
CA SER A 224 -1.80 -16.22 -24.47
C SER A 224 -0.72 -16.92 -23.65
N LEU A 225 -0.71 -18.25 -23.67
CA LEU A 225 0.40 -19.02 -23.09
C LEU A 225 1.74 -18.73 -23.79
N GLU A 226 1.69 -18.38 -25.07
CA GLU A 226 2.88 -17.98 -25.83
C GLU A 226 3.43 -16.62 -25.34
N ASP A 227 2.56 -15.65 -25.05
CA ASP A 227 2.99 -14.36 -24.49
C ASP A 227 3.66 -14.54 -23.12
N ILE A 228 3.08 -15.38 -22.26
CA ILE A 228 3.67 -15.71 -20.95
C ILE A 228 5.03 -16.38 -21.13
N ARG A 229 5.17 -17.27 -22.13
CA ARG A 229 6.44 -17.90 -22.44
C ARG A 229 7.48 -16.87 -22.87
N ARG A 230 7.14 -15.94 -23.76
CA ARG A 230 8.03 -14.85 -24.21
C ARG A 230 8.47 -13.94 -23.06
N VAL A 231 7.56 -13.62 -22.13
CA VAL A 231 7.89 -12.86 -20.92
C VAL A 231 8.92 -13.60 -20.07
N LYS A 232 8.74 -14.90 -19.86
CA LYS A 232 9.69 -15.72 -19.09
C LYS A 232 11.05 -15.85 -19.78
N GLU A 233 11.07 -16.08 -21.09
CA GLU A 233 12.31 -16.14 -21.88
C GLU A 233 13.07 -14.80 -21.84
N ALA A 234 12.36 -13.68 -21.72
CA ALA A 234 12.93 -12.36 -21.53
C ALA A 234 13.30 -12.02 -20.06
N GLY A 235 13.23 -12.99 -19.13
CA GLY A 235 13.63 -12.83 -17.73
C GLY A 235 12.54 -12.29 -16.80
N GLY A 236 11.29 -12.16 -17.26
CA GLY A 236 10.17 -11.64 -16.46
C GLY A 236 9.80 -12.56 -15.31
N VAL A 237 9.86 -12.04 -14.09
CA VAL A 237 9.53 -12.78 -12.85
C VAL A 237 8.24 -12.32 -12.19
N GLY A 238 7.70 -11.17 -12.57
CA GLY A 238 6.45 -10.65 -12.05
C GLY A 238 5.90 -9.52 -12.89
N ASP A 239 4.71 -9.03 -12.54
CA ASP A 239 4.14 -7.83 -13.14
C ASP A 239 3.42 -6.94 -12.12
N ILE A 240 3.40 -5.64 -12.40
CA ILE A 240 2.49 -4.67 -11.77
C ILE A 240 1.76 -3.93 -12.88
N CYS A 241 0.43 -3.92 -12.84
CA CYS A 241 -0.38 -3.29 -13.89
C CYS A 241 -0.01 -3.80 -15.31
N ALA A 242 0.27 -5.10 -15.46
CA ALA A 242 0.74 -5.72 -16.69
C ALA A 242 2.07 -5.15 -17.24
N ARG A 243 2.92 -4.60 -16.35
CA ARG A 243 4.31 -4.28 -16.66
C ARG A 243 5.22 -5.31 -16.00
N PHE A 244 5.87 -6.08 -16.85
CA PHE A 244 6.76 -7.12 -16.40
C PHE A 244 8.11 -6.55 -15.94
N PHE A 245 8.64 -7.15 -14.88
CA PHE A 245 9.95 -6.84 -14.34
C PHE A 245 10.78 -8.11 -14.14
N ASP A 246 12.10 -7.95 -14.17
CA ASP A 246 13.08 -9.01 -13.91
C ASP A 246 13.46 -9.07 -12.40
N GLN A 247 14.40 -9.94 -12.04
CA GLN A 247 14.82 -10.13 -10.64
C GLN A 247 15.52 -8.91 -10.02
N GLU A 248 16.06 -8.02 -10.86
CA GLU A 248 16.72 -6.78 -10.43
C GLU A 248 15.71 -5.61 -10.35
N GLY A 249 14.44 -5.87 -10.68
CA GLY A 249 13.39 -4.84 -10.81
C GLY A 249 13.40 -4.14 -12.17
N GLY A 250 14.32 -4.49 -13.07
CA GLY A 250 14.44 -3.93 -14.40
C GLY A 250 13.19 -4.19 -15.24
N LYS A 251 12.81 -3.22 -16.09
CA LYS A 251 11.67 -3.38 -16.98
C LYS A 251 11.98 -4.42 -18.06
N VAL A 252 11.15 -5.45 -18.15
CA VAL A 252 11.22 -6.44 -19.23
C VAL A 252 10.43 -5.95 -20.43
N ILE A 253 11.15 -5.65 -21.53
CA ILE A 253 10.55 -5.19 -22.78
C ILE A 253 10.29 -6.40 -23.67
N THR A 254 9.00 -6.74 -23.83
CA THR A 254 8.56 -7.70 -24.83
C THR A 254 7.88 -6.98 -26.00
N ALA A 255 7.67 -7.68 -27.12
CA ALA A 255 6.91 -7.18 -28.28
C ALA A 255 5.45 -6.77 -27.95
N LEU A 256 5.02 -6.98 -26.70
CA LEU A 256 3.76 -6.53 -26.12
C LEU A 256 3.74 -4.99 -25.87
N ALA A 257 4.40 -4.18 -26.71
CA ALA A 257 4.43 -2.71 -26.58
C ALA A 257 3.12 -2.03 -27.03
N ARG A 258 1.98 -2.62 -26.68
CA ARG A 258 0.62 -2.35 -27.18
C ARG A 258 -0.36 -1.80 -26.13
N PHE A 259 0.11 -1.53 -24.91
CA PHE A 259 -0.76 -1.22 -23.77
C PHE A 259 -1.07 0.27 -23.58
N PHE A 260 -2.24 0.54 -22.97
CA PHE A 260 -2.56 1.77 -22.25
C PHE A 260 -2.09 1.62 -20.80
N GLN A 261 -0.99 2.26 -20.47
CA GLN A 261 -0.35 2.13 -19.15
C GLN A 261 0.01 3.50 -18.58
N PHE A 262 -0.14 3.60 -17.26
CA PHE A 262 -0.23 4.87 -16.54
C PHE A 262 0.99 5.11 -15.65
N LEU A 263 1.43 4.08 -14.91
CA LEU A 263 2.60 4.20 -14.06
C LEU A 263 3.86 4.17 -14.90
N LYS A 264 4.69 5.23 -14.83
CA LYS A 264 6.13 5.03 -14.99
C LYS A 264 6.60 4.28 -13.74
N LEU A 265 6.69 2.95 -13.83
CA LEU A 265 7.41 2.17 -12.83
C LEU A 265 8.88 2.57 -12.93
N THR A 266 9.32 3.40 -12.00
CA THR A 266 10.72 3.43 -11.58
C THR A 266 10.77 2.41 -10.46
N VAL A 267 11.13 1.18 -10.79
CA VAL A 267 11.47 0.17 -9.79
C VAL A 267 12.89 0.44 -9.34
#